data_AF-A0A084T1K1-F1
#
_entry.id   AF-A0A084T1K1-F1
#
_cell.length_a   1.000
_cell.length_b   1.000
_cell.length_c   1.000
_cell.angle_alpha   90.00
_cell.angle_beta   90.00
_cell.angle_gamma   90.00
#
_symmetry.space_group_name_H-M   'P 1'
#
loop_
_entity.id
_entity.type
_entity.pdbx_description
1 polymer ?
#
loop_
_entity_poly.entity_id
_entity_poly.type
_entity_poly.pdbx_seq_one_letter_code
_entity_poly.pdbx_strand_id
1 'polypeptide(L)'
;MNPEARAEMVAHAERALRRGELNEALSLFESLCRAFPEDEALGLKLANLREMLQPQELQTLQALRASAVPEAIPQGPSTPVTEGERLFFLGDYVGAAAAYRRALQENPENELFRERLVELYRLARSLPVSSPTDRKLPRQPEPLLHALLDRLAARRRIKRD
;
A
#
# COMPACT_ATOMS: atom_id res chain seq x y z
N MET A 1 -11.20 -17.97 10.70
CA MET A 1 -9.91 -17.77 10.01
C MET A 1 -9.00 -18.94 10.36
N ASN A 2 -8.30 -19.54 9.38
CA ASN A 2 -7.36 -20.63 9.69
C ASN A 2 -6.03 -20.06 10.26
N PRO A 3 -5.18 -20.90 10.89
CA PRO A 3 -3.95 -20.42 11.53
C PRO A 3 -2.97 -19.74 10.56
N GLU A 4 -2.90 -20.24 9.33
CA GLU A 4 -2.01 -19.71 8.29
C GLU A 4 -2.43 -18.32 7.81
N ALA A 5 -3.73 -18.12 7.50
CA ALA A 5 -4.26 -16.82 7.13
C ALA A 5 -4.16 -15.81 8.29
N ARG A 6 -4.26 -16.28 9.55
CA ARG A 6 -3.99 -15.43 10.71
C ARG A 6 -2.52 -14.98 10.72
N ALA A 7 -1.58 -15.91 10.59
CA ALA A 7 -0.16 -15.60 10.58
C ALA A 7 0.20 -14.63 9.44
N GLU A 8 -0.39 -14.83 8.26
CA GLU A 8 -0.20 -13.95 7.12
C GLU A 8 -0.77 -12.54 7.36
N MET A 9 -1.96 -12.43 7.97
CA MET A 9 -2.56 -11.14 8.30
C MET A 9 -1.78 -10.40 9.41
N VAL A 10 -1.22 -11.12 10.38
CA VAL A 10 -0.29 -10.56 11.38
C VAL A 10 0.98 -10.04 10.70
N ALA A 11 1.61 -10.85 9.86
CA ALA A 11 2.81 -10.44 9.12
C ALA A 11 2.52 -9.26 8.18
N HIS A 12 1.29 -9.14 7.67
CA HIS A 12 0.87 -7.98 6.90
C HIS A 12 0.76 -6.73 7.77
N ALA A 13 0.08 -6.80 8.92
CA ALA A 13 -0.04 -5.68 9.85
C ALA A 13 1.32 -5.16 10.33
N GLU A 14 2.25 -6.07 10.60
CA GLU A 14 3.61 -5.72 11.02
C GLU A 14 4.43 -5.08 9.90
N ARG A 15 4.30 -5.55 8.66
CA ARG A 15 4.93 -4.90 7.50
C ARG A 15 4.39 -3.49 7.29
N ALA A 16 3.07 -3.31 7.36
CA ALA A 16 2.44 -2.00 7.26
C ALA A 16 2.97 -1.04 8.33
N LEU A 17 3.11 -1.52 9.58
CA LEU A 17 3.69 -0.73 10.66
C LEU A 17 5.15 -0.32 10.38
N ARG A 18 5.99 -1.27 9.94
CA ARG A 18 7.40 -0.98 9.59
C ARG A 18 7.54 0.03 8.45
N ARG A 19 6.58 0.07 7.53
CA ARG A 19 6.54 1.02 6.41
C ARG A 19 5.95 2.38 6.78
N GLY A 20 5.38 2.54 7.98
CA GLY A 20 4.69 3.75 8.39
C GLY A 20 3.28 3.88 7.82
N GLU A 21 2.70 2.79 7.29
CA GLU A 21 1.32 2.71 6.78
C GLU A 21 0.35 2.58 7.97
N LEU A 22 0.34 3.58 8.87
CA LEU A 22 -0.31 3.51 10.18
C LEU A 22 -1.82 3.26 10.09
N ASN A 23 -2.47 3.80 9.06
CA ASN A 23 -3.90 3.56 8.82
C ASN A 23 -4.20 2.10 8.50
N GLU A 24 -3.40 1.48 7.62
CA GLU A 24 -3.57 0.09 7.24
C GLU A 24 -3.22 -0.84 8.41
N ALA A 25 -2.08 -0.60 9.06
CA ALA A 25 -1.66 -1.34 10.25
C ALA A 25 -2.75 -1.33 11.33
N LEU A 26 -3.32 -0.14 11.62
CA LEU A 26 -4.37 0.00 12.62
C LEU A 26 -5.63 -0.78 12.23
N SER A 27 -6.02 -0.77 10.94
CA SER A 27 -7.19 -1.52 10.48
C SER A 27 -7.00 -3.03 10.56
N LEU A 28 -5.81 -3.52 10.20
CA LEU A 28 -5.46 -4.94 10.27
C LEU A 28 -5.41 -5.43 11.73
N PHE A 29 -4.77 -4.67 12.64
CA PHE A 29 -4.74 -5.02 14.05
C PHE A 29 -6.13 -4.97 14.71
N GLU A 30 -6.98 -3.99 14.36
CA GLU A 30 -8.37 -3.97 14.85
C GLU A 30 -9.17 -5.19 14.39
N SER A 31 -8.96 -5.63 13.14
CA SER A 31 -9.60 -6.82 12.59
C SER A 31 -9.10 -8.10 13.26
N LEU A 32 -7.79 -8.19 13.52
CA LEU A 32 -7.17 -9.29 14.26
C LEU A 32 -7.71 -9.38 15.69
N CYS A 33 -7.74 -8.28 16.44
CA CYS A 33 -8.26 -8.26 17.82
C CYS A 33 -9.75 -8.60 17.88
N ARG A 34 -10.56 -8.19 16.90
CA ARG A 34 -11.99 -8.60 16.82
C ARG A 34 -12.15 -10.09 16.56
N ALA A 35 -11.29 -10.69 15.74
CA ALA A 35 -11.37 -12.11 15.42
C ALA A 35 -10.79 -12.99 16.53
N PHE A 36 -9.85 -12.46 17.32
CA PHE A 36 -9.14 -13.17 18.40
C PHE A 36 -9.10 -12.31 19.68
N PRO A 37 -10.25 -12.11 20.36
CA PRO A 37 -10.33 -11.21 21.52
C PRO A 37 -9.55 -11.70 22.75
N GLU A 38 -9.25 -13.00 22.84
CA GLU A 38 -8.50 -13.61 23.96
C GLU A 38 -6.98 -13.50 23.80
N ASP A 39 -6.49 -13.01 22.66
CA ASP A 39 -5.05 -12.89 22.39
C ASP A 39 -4.51 -11.56 22.92
N GLU A 40 -3.97 -11.60 24.14
CA GLU A 40 -3.38 -10.44 24.80
C GLU A 40 -2.24 -9.79 24.00
N ALA A 41 -1.46 -10.58 23.23
CA ALA A 41 -0.35 -10.05 22.44
C ALA A 41 -0.84 -9.15 21.29
N LEU A 42 -1.98 -9.50 20.68
CA LEU A 42 -2.63 -8.64 19.68
C LEU A 42 -3.20 -7.37 20.33
N GLY A 43 -3.80 -7.51 21.52
CA GLY A 43 -4.29 -6.37 22.32
C GLY A 43 -3.18 -5.35 22.63
N LEU A 44 -2.02 -5.83 23.08
CA LEU A 44 -0.84 -4.99 23.36
C LEU A 44 -0.30 -4.31 22.10
N LYS A 45 -0.19 -5.02 20.97
CA LYS A 45 0.24 -4.43 19.69
C LYS A 45 -0.69 -3.28 19.27
N LEU A 46 -2.00 -3.48 19.37
CA LEU A 46 -2.98 -2.43 19.05
C LEU A 46 -2.92 -1.25 20.01
N ALA A 47 -2.72 -1.49 21.31
CA ALA A 47 -2.56 -0.43 22.30
C ALA A 47 -1.31 0.42 22.01
N ASN A 48 -0.15 -0.21 21.81
CA ASN A 48 1.09 0.47 21.49
C ASN A 48 0.97 1.31 20.21
N LEU A 49 0.32 0.79 19.16
CA LEU A 49 0.08 1.53 17.92
C LEU A 49 -0.78 2.78 18.16
N ARG A 50 -1.80 2.68 19.03
CA ARG A 50 -2.65 3.83 19.39
C ARG A 50 -1.90 4.86 20.22
N GLU A 51 -0.97 4.45 21.06
CA GLU A 51 -0.10 5.35 21.83
C GLU A 51 0.91 6.09 20.95
N MET A 52 1.42 5.44 19.89
CA MET A 52 2.30 6.08 18.91
C MET A 52 1.59 7.18 18.10
N LEU A 53 0.28 7.07 17.92
CA LEU A 53 -0.54 8.05 17.21
C LEU A 53 -0.94 9.19 18.16
N GLN A 54 -0.75 10.44 17.73
CA GLN A 54 -1.33 11.57 18.44
C GLN A 54 -2.87 11.47 18.42
N PRO A 55 -3.58 11.94 19.46
CA PRO A 55 -5.05 11.88 19.52
C PRO A 55 -5.73 12.47 18.28
N GLN A 56 -5.21 13.59 17.75
CA GLN A 56 -5.71 14.21 16.52
C GLN A 56 -5.50 13.34 15.27
N GLU A 57 -4.36 12.64 15.15
CA GLU A 57 -4.07 11.76 14.03
C GLU A 57 -5.02 10.57 14.03
N LEU A 58 -5.22 9.96 15.19
CA LEU A 58 -6.15 8.85 15.36
C LEU A 58 -7.59 9.25 14.98
N GLN A 59 -8.06 10.43 15.43
CA GLN A 59 -9.36 10.97 15.06
C GLN A 59 -9.47 11.22 13.55
N THR A 60 -8.42 11.77 12.95
CA THR A 60 -8.36 12.02 11.51
C THR A 60 -8.46 10.72 10.71
N LEU A 61 -7.72 9.68 11.12
CA LEU A 61 -7.79 8.36 10.49
C LEU A 61 -9.18 7.73 10.61
N GLN A 62 -9.81 7.84 11.77
CA GLN A 62 -11.18 7.36 11.99
C GLN A 62 -12.20 8.10 11.12
N ALA A 63 -12.09 9.41 11.01
CA ALA A 63 -12.94 10.23 10.16
C ALA A 63 -12.76 9.90 8.66
N LEU A 64 -11.52 9.69 8.20
CA LEU A 64 -11.23 9.27 6.82
C LEU A 64 -11.86 7.92 6.49
N ARG A 65 -11.78 6.95 7.40
CA ARG A 65 -12.44 5.64 7.23
C ARG A 65 -13.97 5.76 7.19
N ALA A 66 -14.56 6.56 8.07
CA ALA A 66 -16.00 6.76 8.15
C ALA A 66 -16.57 7.49 6.92
N SER A 67 -15.78 8.36 6.28
CA SER A 67 -16.20 9.16 5.13
C SER A 67 -16.07 8.44 3.78
N ALA A 68 -15.59 7.19 3.76
CA ALA A 68 -15.36 6.40 2.54
C ALA A 68 -14.60 7.17 1.46
N VAL A 69 -13.72 8.10 1.86
CA VAL A 69 -12.86 8.83 0.93
C VAL A 69 -11.96 7.79 0.28
N PRO A 70 -12.01 7.60 -1.05
CA PRO A 70 -11.10 6.71 -1.73
C PRO A 70 -9.69 7.16 -1.36
N GLU A 71 -8.86 6.22 -0.87
CA GLU A 71 -7.45 6.47 -0.64
C GLU A 71 -6.90 7.24 -1.84
N ALA A 72 -6.38 8.43 -1.60
CA ALA A 72 -5.91 9.26 -2.70
C ALA A 72 -4.73 8.54 -3.35
N ILE A 73 -4.64 8.64 -4.68
CA ILE A 73 -3.42 8.25 -5.40
C ILE A 73 -2.23 8.88 -4.67
N PRO A 74 -1.20 8.13 -4.24
CA PRO A 74 -0.04 8.71 -3.56
C PRO A 74 0.55 9.88 -4.34
N GLN A 75 0.79 10.99 -3.64
CA GLN A 75 1.31 12.25 -4.22
C GLN A 75 2.71 12.54 -3.70
N GLY A 76 3.58 13.07 -4.56
CA GLY A 76 4.94 13.47 -4.16
C GLY A 76 5.87 13.68 -5.35
N PRO A 77 7.08 14.21 -5.11
CA PRO A 77 8.12 14.26 -6.14
C PRO A 77 8.34 12.86 -6.73
N SER A 78 8.58 12.81 -8.04
CA SER A 78 8.67 11.55 -8.78
C SER A 78 9.97 10.82 -8.44
N THR A 79 9.93 9.98 -7.40
CA THR A 79 10.95 8.99 -7.09
C THR A 79 10.46 7.62 -7.58
N PRO A 80 11.35 6.62 -7.77
CA PRO A 80 10.92 5.27 -8.13
C PRO A 80 9.94 4.66 -7.11
N VAL A 81 10.04 5.06 -5.83
CA VAL A 81 9.13 4.59 -4.76
C VAL A 81 7.73 5.21 -4.92
N THR A 82 7.64 6.53 -5.09
CA THR A 82 6.33 7.20 -5.24
C THR A 82 5.64 6.82 -6.55
N GLU A 83 6.41 6.58 -7.62
CA GLU A 83 5.90 5.98 -8.86
C GLU A 83 5.38 4.55 -8.63
N GLY A 84 6.11 3.74 -7.88
CA GLY A 84 5.71 2.37 -7.55
C GLY A 84 4.38 2.31 -6.79
N GLU A 85 4.23 3.12 -5.75
CA GLU A 85 2.99 3.18 -4.96
C GLU A 85 1.81 3.75 -5.77
N ARG A 86 2.07 4.71 -6.67
CA ARG A 86 1.06 5.20 -7.60
C ARG A 86 0.56 4.11 -8.55
N LEU A 87 1.47 3.35 -9.13
CA LEU A 87 1.13 2.23 -10.03
C LEU A 87 0.43 1.09 -9.29
N PHE A 88 0.86 0.78 -8.06
CA PHE A 88 0.17 -0.17 -7.18
C PHE A 88 -1.27 0.27 -6.94
N PHE A 89 -1.47 1.53 -6.56
CA PHE A 89 -2.81 2.07 -6.38
C PHE A 89 -3.60 2.00 -7.68
N LEU A 90 -3.01 2.22 -8.85
CA LEU A 90 -3.69 2.07 -10.14
C LEU A 90 -3.99 0.61 -10.54
N GLY A 91 -3.48 -0.37 -9.78
CA GLY A 91 -3.63 -1.81 -10.02
C GLY A 91 -2.59 -2.40 -10.98
N ASP A 92 -1.60 -1.61 -11.40
CA ASP A 92 -0.49 -2.06 -12.25
C ASP A 92 0.66 -2.59 -11.41
N TYR A 93 0.48 -3.80 -10.88
CA TYR A 93 1.47 -4.46 -10.02
C TYR A 93 2.78 -4.74 -10.76
N VAL A 94 2.74 -4.96 -12.08
CA VAL A 94 3.93 -5.17 -12.91
C VAL A 94 4.74 -3.87 -13.03
N GLY A 95 4.06 -2.75 -13.30
CA GLY A 95 4.67 -1.42 -13.32
C GLY A 95 5.24 -1.03 -11.96
N ALA A 96 4.47 -1.27 -10.89
CA ALA A 96 4.91 -1.03 -9.53
C ALA A 96 6.19 -1.83 -9.21
N ALA A 97 6.23 -3.12 -9.55
CA ALA A 97 7.42 -3.95 -9.36
C ALA A 97 8.62 -3.41 -10.13
N ALA A 98 8.42 -2.93 -11.37
CA ALA A 98 9.49 -2.32 -12.15
C ALA A 98 10.03 -1.04 -11.52
N ALA A 99 9.19 -0.22 -10.89
CA ALA A 99 9.59 0.98 -10.17
C ALA A 99 10.36 0.64 -8.88
N TYR A 100 9.90 -0.36 -8.11
CA TYR A 100 10.61 -0.84 -6.92
C TYR A 100 11.98 -1.48 -7.24
N ARG A 101 12.13 -2.16 -8.38
CA ARG A 101 13.46 -2.59 -8.84
C ARG A 101 14.41 -1.42 -9.08
N ARG A 102 13.93 -0.31 -9.64
CA ARG A 102 14.75 0.91 -9.79
C ARG A 102 15.10 1.52 -8.44
N ALA A 103 14.16 1.57 -7.50
CA ALA A 103 14.43 2.01 -6.12
C ALA A 103 15.54 1.17 -5.45
N LEU A 104 15.55 -0.15 -5.69
CA LEU A 104 16.59 -1.05 -5.20
C LEU A 104 17.93 -0.91 -5.94
N GLN A 105 17.95 -0.46 -7.19
CA GLN A 105 19.21 -0.12 -7.86
C GLN A 105 19.89 1.09 -7.20
N GLU A 106 19.09 2.06 -6.74
CA GLU A 106 19.58 3.24 -6.01
C GLU A 106 19.97 2.90 -4.57
N ASN A 107 19.20 2.04 -3.89
CA ASN A 107 19.44 1.62 -2.51
C ASN A 107 19.35 0.09 -2.37
N PRO A 108 20.41 -0.66 -2.70
CA PRO A 108 20.38 -2.13 -2.76
C PRO A 108 20.06 -2.79 -1.43
N GLU A 109 20.51 -2.21 -0.32
CA GLU A 109 20.36 -2.75 1.05
C GLU A 109 19.02 -2.43 1.72
N ASN A 110 18.12 -1.73 1.04
CA ASN A 110 16.83 -1.38 1.62
C ASN A 110 15.89 -2.60 1.66
N GLU A 111 15.80 -3.22 2.84
CA GLU A 111 14.97 -4.40 3.07
C GLU A 111 13.47 -4.14 2.82
N LEU A 112 12.95 -2.95 3.16
CA LEU A 112 11.55 -2.60 2.92
C LEU A 112 11.21 -2.62 1.42
N PHE A 113 12.14 -2.15 0.58
CA PHE A 113 11.96 -2.19 -0.88
C PHE A 113 12.00 -3.62 -1.41
N ARG A 114 12.87 -4.50 -0.85
CA ARG A 114 12.91 -5.92 -1.19
C ARG A 114 11.59 -6.62 -0.82
N GLU A 115 11.10 -6.40 0.40
CA GLU A 115 9.82 -6.94 0.86
C GLU A 115 8.64 -6.49 -0.03
N ARG A 116 8.59 -5.18 -0.36
CA ARG A 116 7.53 -4.63 -1.22
C ARG A 116 7.59 -5.20 -2.64
N LEU A 117 8.79 -5.38 -3.19
CA LEU A 117 8.96 -6.00 -4.50
C LEU A 117 8.44 -7.45 -4.52
N VAL A 118 8.75 -8.24 -3.50
CA VAL A 118 8.24 -9.63 -3.38
C VAL A 118 6.72 -9.66 -3.32
N GLU A 119 6.11 -8.76 -2.55
CA GLU A 119 4.67 -8.62 -2.45
C GLU A 119 4.02 -8.28 -3.80
N LEU A 120 4.60 -7.31 -4.52
CA LEU A 120 4.12 -6.91 -5.85
C LEU A 120 4.19 -8.06 -6.85
N TYR A 121 5.22 -8.92 -6.78
CA TYR A 121 5.29 -10.13 -7.60
C TYR A 121 4.20 -11.15 -7.28
N ARG A 122 3.85 -11.32 -6.00
CA ARG A 122 2.74 -12.21 -5.61
C ARG A 122 1.42 -11.68 -6.15
N LEU A 123 1.15 -10.38 -5.97
CA LEU A 123 -0.08 -9.74 -6.44
C LEU A 123 -0.20 -9.77 -7.97
N ALA A 124 0.89 -9.48 -8.69
CA ALA A 124 0.92 -9.56 -10.15
C ALA A 124 0.62 -10.97 -10.68
N ARG A 125 0.91 -12.01 -9.89
CA ARG A 125 0.60 -13.40 -10.24
C ARG A 125 -0.82 -13.82 -9.86
N SER A 126 -1.36 -13.29 -8.77
CA SER A 126 -2.64 -13.74 -8.20
C SER A 126 -3.85 -12.94 -8.67
N LEU A 127 -3.67 -11.66 -9.00
CA LEU A 127 -4.75 -10.76 -9.35
C LEU A 127 -4.82 -10.52 -10.86
N PRO A 128 -6.02 -10.32 -11.43
CA PRO A 128 -6.14 -9.91 -12.81
C PRO A 128 -5.42 -8.58 -13.03
N VAL A 129 -4.72 -8.46 -14.16
CA VAL A 129 -4.02 -7.24 -14.54
C VAL A 129 -5.06 -6.12 -14.71
N SER A 130 -5.07 -5.18 -13.76
CA SER A 130 -5.88 -3.97 -13.86
C SER A 130 -5.06 -2.91 -14.58
N SER A 131 -5.57 -2.36 -15.68
CA SER A 131 -4.84 -1.31 -16.39
C SER A 131 -4.98 0.03 -15.66
N PRO A 132 -3.90 0.83 -15.54
CA PRO A 132 -3.97 2.22 -15.10
C PRO A 132 -4.96 3.07 -15.91
N THR A 133 -5.30 2.63 -17.12
CA THR A 133 -6.30 3.28 -17.98
C THR A 133 -7.72 3.17 -17.47
N ASP A 134 -8.02 2.18 -16.62
CA ASP A 134 -9.40 1.81 -16.28
C ASP A 134 -9.92 2.58 -15.06
N ARG A 135 -9.03 3.10 -14.21
CA ARG A 135 -9.41 3.91 -13.05
C ARG A 135 -9.89 5.31 -13.41
N LYS A 136 -10.63 5.97 -12.51
CA LYS A 136 -10.95 7.39 -12.67
C LYS A 136 -9.71 8.25 -12.39
N LEU A 137 -9.49 9.26 -13.21
CA LEU A 137 -8.41 10.23 -13.00
C LEU A 137 -8.77 11.18 -11.84
N PRO A 138 -7.77 11.60 -11.06
CA PRO A 138 -7.97 12.63 -10.04
C PRO A 138 -8.31 13.97 -10.70
N ARG A 139 -9.03 14.83 -9.98
CA ARG A 139 -9.45 16.15 -10.47
C ARG A 139 -8.42 17.26 -10.27
N GLN A 140 -7.50 17.06 -9.32
CA GLN A 140 -6.48 18.05 -8.99
C GLN A 140 -5.33 18.01 -10.02
N PRO A 141 -4.70 19.15 -10.37
CA PRO A 141 -3.75 19.23 -11.49
C PRO A 141 -2.48 18.37 -11.36
N GLU A 142 -1.78 18.44 -10.23
CA GLU A 142 -0.54 17.70 -10.00
C GLU A 142 -0.79 16.19 -9.96
N PRO A 143 -1.80 15.68 -9.20
CA PRO A 143 -2.21 14.28 -9.28
C PRO A 143 -2.58 13.81 -10.68
N LEU A 144 -3.22 14.69 -11.46
CA LEU A 144 -3.68 14.39 -12.82
C LEU A 144 -2.50 14.19 -13.76
N LEU A 145 -1.51 15.09 -13.75
CA LEU A 145 -0.32 14.98 -14.59
C LEU A 145 0.39 13.64 -14.38
N HIS A 146 0.62 13.29 -13.12
CA HIS A 146 1.26 12.05 -12.72
C HIS A 146 0.49 10.80 -13.16
N ALA A 147 -0.82 10.76 -12.95
CA ALA A 147 -1.66 9.66 -13.42
C ALA A 147 -1.68 9.54 -14.96
N LEU A 148 -1.59 10.65 -15.69
CA LEU A 148 -1.50 10.65 -17.15
C LEU A 148 -0.16 10.11 -17.65
N LEU A 149 0.95 10.46 -16.98
CA LEU A 149 2.28 9.94 -17.31
C LEU A 149 2.34 8.41 -17.15
N ASP A 150 1.75 7.87 -16.08
CA ASP A 150 1.66 6.41 -15.88
C ASP A 150 0.86 5.72 -16.98
N ARG A 151 -0.27 6.30 -17.38
CA ARG A 151 -1.08 5.77 -18.48
C ARG A 151 -0.30 5.75 -19.79
N LEU A 152 0.46 6.81 -20.08
CA LEU A 152 1.31 6.86 -21.27
C LEU A 152 2.38 5.77 -21.21
N ALA A 153 3.03 5.57 -20.06
CA ALA A 153 4.02 4.52 -19.87
C ALA A 153 3.41 3.10 -20.01
N ALA A 154 2.23 2.86 -19.44
CA ALA A 154 1.50 1.60 -19.56
C ALA A 154 1.14 1.29 -21.02
N ARG A 155 0.58 2.27 -21.76
CA ARG A 155 0.23 2.11 -23.18
C ARG A 155 1.45 1.83 -24.06
N ARG A 156 2.61 2.41 -23.74
CA ARG A 156 3.86 2.15 -24.47
C ARG A 156 4.38 0.73 -24.26
N ARG A 157 4.17 0.13 -23.08
CA ARG A 157 4.52 -1.28 -22.81
C ARG A 157 3.66 -2.22 -23.65
N ILE A 158 2.34 -2.02 -23.64
CA ILE A 158 1.39 -2.84 -24.42
C ILE A 158 1.72 -2.87 -25.93
N LYS A 159 2.24 -1.77 -26.49
CA LYS A 159 2.61 -1.70 -27.92
C LYS A 159 3.92 -2.42 -28.27
N ARG A 160 4.74 -2.76 -27.27
CA ARG A 160 6.06 -3.37 -27.46
C ARG A 160 6.04 -4.90 -27.30
N ASP A 161 4.97 -5.43 -26.73
CA ASP A 161 4.68 -6.86 -26.61
C ASP A 161 3.83 -7.33 -27.80
#